data_AF-A0A1Q7PQC5-F1
#
_entry.id   AF-A0A1Q7PQC5-F1
#
_cell.length_a   1.000
_cell.length_b   1.000
_cell.length_c   1.000
_cell.angle_alpha   90.00
_cell.angle_beta   90.00
_cell.angle_gamma   90.00
#
_symmetry.space_group_name_H-M   'P 1'
#
loop_
_entity.id
_entity.type
_entity.pdbx_description
1 polymer ?
#
loop_
_entity_poly.entity_id
_entity_poly.type
_entity_poly.pdbx_seq_one_letter_code
_entity_poly.pdbx_strand_id
1 'polypeptide(L)'
;MAANAMIDTGAILALLDRNDRWHEPCKNAFRQMRLPLLTSQAVLTELFHLVGDNRADVDSAWKFVRSGALILGTIEDAELPHLRTLMSRYWDRSMDFADAT
;
A
#
# COMPACT_ATOMS: atom_id res chain seq x y z
N MET A 1 4.04 -12.69 13.12
CA MET A 1 5.10 -11.66 13.17
C MET A 1 4.42 -10.31 13.25
N ALA A 2 4.85 -9.42 14.15
CA ALA A 2 4.27 -8.08 14.27
C ALA A 2 5.04 -7.10 13.37
N ALA A 3 4.34 -6.44 12.45
CA ALA A 3 4.87 -5.34 11.66
C ALA A 3 4.81 -4.05 12.49
N ASN A 4 5.83 -3.20 12.37
CA ASN A 4 5.94 -1.95 13.15
C ASN A 4 5.67 -0.69 12.30
N ALA A 5 5.40 -0.87 11.01
CA ALA A 5 5.09 0.19 10.07
C ALA A 5 4.19 -0.35 8.97
N MET A 6 3.41 0.55 8.37
CA MET A 6 2.54 0.28 7.23
C MET A 6 3.13 0.87 5.96
N ILE A 7 2.79 0.28 4.81
CA ILE A 7 3.13 0.80 3.49
C ILE A 7 1.87 0.94 2.64
N ASP A 8 1.77 2.12 2.03
CA ASP A 8 0.66 2.57 1.20
C ASP A 8 0.95 2.39 -0.30
N THR A 9 -0.09 2.43 -1.13
CA THR A 9 -0.06 2.28 -2.59
C THR A 9 0.96 3.20 -3.24
N GLY A 10 0.95 4.48 -2.90
CA GLY A 10 1.85 5.47 -3.50
C GLY A 10 3.33 5.17 -3.24
N ALA A 11 3.65 4.70 -2.03
CA ALA A 11 5.01 4.30 -1.69
C ALA A 11 5.45 3.05 -2.46
N ILE A 12 4.55 2.08 -2.67
CA ILE A 12 4.84 0.90 -3.47
C ILE A 12 5.09 1.29 -4.94
N LEU A 13 4.21 2.10 -5.53
CA LEU A 13 4.36 2.59 -6.90
C LEU A 13 5.70 3.31 -7.10
N ALA A 14 6.06 4.23 -6.19
CA ALA A 14 7.33 4.94 -6.24
C ALA A 14 8.54 3.99 -6.11
N LEU A 15 8.44 2.91 -5.34
CA LEU A 15 9.51 1.90 -5.26
C LEU A 15 9.67 1.09 -6.55
N LEU A 16 8.57 0.84 -7.27
CA LEU A 16 8.55 0.05 -8.50
C LEU A 16 8.98 0.85 -9.73
N ASP A 17 8.59 2.12 -9.83
CA ASP A 17 8.95 3.00 -10.94
C ASP A 17 10.19 3.85 -10.61
N ARG A 18 11.31 3.54 -11.29
CA ARG A 18 12.57 4.30 -11.16
C ARG A 18 12.48 5.75 -11.65
N ASN A 19 11.48 6.07 -12.46
CA ASN A 19 11.24 7.42 -12.99
C ASN A 19 10.27 8.22 -12.11
N ASP A 20 9.65 7.61 -11.09
CA ASP A 20 8.80 8.32 -10.17
C ASP A 20 9.63 9.37 -9.39
N ARG A 21 9.09 10.59 -9.28
CA ARG A 21 9.75 11.70 -8.58
C ARG A 21 10.07 11.38 -7.10
N TRP A 22 9.34 10.43 -6.50
CA TRP A 22 9.50 9.97 -5.12
C TRP A 22 10.33 8.69 -5.01
N HIS A 23 10.83 8.12 -6.11
CA HIS A 23 11.57 6.86 -6.11
C HIS A 23 12.73 6.85 -5.10
N GLU A 24 13.64 7.82 -5.21
CA GLU A 24 14.83 7.86 -4.34
C GLU A 24 14.49 8.13 -2.86
N PRO A 25 13.60 9.09 -2.51
CA PRO A 25 13.10 9.23 -1.15
C PRO A 25 12.48 7.94 -0.58
N CYS A 26 11.56 7.30 -1.31
CA CYS A 26 10.89 6.08 -0.86
C CYS A 26 11.86 4.91 -0.70
N LYS A 27 12.79 4.73 -1.65
CA LYS A 27 13.84 3.71 -1.59
C LYS A 27 14.76 3.89 -0.41
N ASN A 28 15.19 5.12 -0.11
CA ASN A 28 16.05 5.40 1.03
C ASN A 28 15.33 5.14 2.36
N ALA A 29 14.06 5.56 2.49
CA ALA A 29 13.24 5.25 3.65
C ALA A 29 13.05 3.73 3.82
N PHE A 30 12.66 3.03 2.75
CA PHE A 30 12.42 1.58 2.75
C PHE A 30 13.65 0.79 3.21
N ARG A 31 14.86 1.20 2.81
CA ARG A 31 16.13 0.55 3.25
C ARG A 31 16.41 0.68 4.74
N GLN A 32 15.80 1.65 5.43
CA GLN A 32 15.97 1.87 6.86
C GLN A 32 14.86 1.20 7.69
N MET A 33 13.80 0.72 7.04
CA MET A 33 12.67 0.11 7.73
C MET A 33 12.96 -1.33 8.17
N ARG A 34 12.39 -1.71 9.31
CA ARG A 34 12.37 -3.11 9.74
C ARG A 34 11.26 -3.85 9.01
N LEU A 35 11.65 -4.75 8.13
CA LEU A 35 10.72 -5.63 7.40
C LEU A 35 10.23 -6.79 8.29
N PRO A 36 9.05 -7.36 7.98
CA PRO A 36 8.12 -6.93 6.93
C PRO A 36 7.23 -5.74 7.33
N LEU A 37 6.76 -5.00 6.33
CA LEU A 37 5.79 -3.91 6.47
C LEU A 37 4.36 -4.44 6.35
N LEU A 38 3.41 -3.83 7.07
CA LEU A 38 1.99 -4.15 6.96
C LEU A 38 1.38 -3.43 5.75
N THR A 39 0.53 -4.11 5.01
CA THR A 39 -0.35 -3.50 4.00
C THR A 39 -1.74 -4.16 4.05
N SER A 40 -2.74 -3.59 3.39
CA SER A 40 -4.11 -4.13 3.39
C SER A 40 -4.51 -4.66 2.01
N GLN A 41 -5.60 -5.44 1.95
CA GLN A 41 -6.18 -5.90 0.69
C GLN A 41 -6.68 -4.73 -0.17
N ALA A 42 -7.13 -3.63 0.47
CA ALA A 42 -7.58 -2.42 -0.22
C ALA A 42 -6.40 -1.71 -0.92
N VAL A 43 -5.28 -1.53 -0.22
CA VAL A 43 -4.03 -0.97 -0.78
C VAL A 43 -3.52 -1.81 -1.97
N LEU A 44 -3.53 -3.15 -1.85
CA LEU A 44 -3.15 -3.99 -2.99
C LEU A 44 -4.11 -3.88 -4.17
N THR A 45 -5.41 -3.71 -3.91
CA THR A 45 -6.41 -3.53 -4.97
C THR A 45 -6.16 -2.22 -5.72
N GLU A 46 -5.92 -1.12 -5.00
CA GLU A 46 -5.58 0.17 -5.60
C GLU A 46 -4.26 0.10 -6.38
N LEU A 47 -3.23 -0.53 -5.82
CA LEU A 47 -1.95 -0.75 -6.50
C LEU A 47 -2.14 -1.40 -7.88
N PHE A 48 -2.86 -2.52 -7.95
CA PHE A 48 -3.07 -3.22 -9.22
C PHE A 48 -4.02 -2.45 -10.16
N HIS A 49 -4.92 -1.62 -9.62
CA HIS A 49 -5.71 -0.70 -10.44
C HIS A 49 -4.83 0.38 -11.10
N LEU A 50 -3.89 0.97 -10.34
CA LEU A 50 -3.02 2.06 -10.80
C LEU A 50 -1.87 1.59 -11.69
N VAL A 51 -1.33 0.39 -11.46
CA VAL A 51 -0.34 -0.24 -12.36
C VAL A 51 -0.92 -0.48 -13.76
N GLY A 52 -2.22 -0.72 -13.86
CA GLY A 52 -2.92 -0.93 -15.14
C GLY A 52 -2.52 -2.24 -15.84
N ASP A 53 -2.65 -2.27 -17.16
CA ASP A 53 -2.54 -3.50 -17.97
C ASP A 53 -1.12 -3.80 -18.49
N ASN A 54 -0.11 -3.01 -18.11
CA ASN A 54 1.26 -3.27 -18.53
C ASN A 54 1.80 -4.53 -17.84
N ARG A 55 2.01 -5.59 -18.62
CA ARG A 55 2.46 -6.89 -18.11
C ARG A 55 3.77 -6.83 -17.32
N ALA A 56 4.71 -5.97 -17.70
CA ALA A 56 5.99 -5.86 -17.00
C ALA A 56 5.82 -5.18 -15.64
N ASP A 57 4.94 -4.18 -15.55
CA ASP A 57 4.67 -3.45 -14.30
C ASP A 57 3.85 -4.32 -13.34
N VAL A 58 2.85 -5.04 -13.85
CA VAL A 58 2.08 -6.05 -13.08
C VAL A 58 2.99 -7.15 -12.53
N ASP A 59 3.91 -7.69 -13.34
CA ASP A 59 4.87 -8.71 -12.89
C ASP A 59 5.83 -8.15 -11.82
N SER A 60 6.24 -6.89 -11.96
CA SER A 60 7.09 -6.20 -10.97
C SER A 60 6.36 -6.00 -9.64
N ALA A 61 5.08 -5.59 -9.67
CA ALA A 61 4.24 -5.49 -8.49
C ALA A 61 4.08 -6.85 -7.79
N TRP A 62 3.79 -7.92 -8.53
CA TRP A 62 3.69 -9.27 -7.96
C TRP A 62 5.01 -9.75 -7.35
N LYS A 63 6.16 -9.50 -7.99
CA LYS A 63 7.47 -9.82 -7.41
C LYS A 63 7.69 -9.11 -6.08
N PHE A 64 7.31 -7.84 -5.99
CA PHE A 64 7.43 -7.08 -4.74
C PHE A 64 6.51 -7.64 -3.66
N VAL A 65 5.23 -7.88 -3.95
CA VAL A 65 4.27 -8.48 -3.01
C VAL A 65 4.74 -9.84 -2.50
N ARG A 66 5.36 -10.66 -3.37
CA ARG A 66 5.86 -12.00 -3.02
C ARG A 66 7.29 -12.03 -2.47
N SER A 67 7.94 -10.88 -2.32
CA SER A 67 9.34 -10.80 -1.87
C SER A 67 9.55 -11.13 -0.39
N GLY A 68 8.48 -11.18 0.40
CA GLY A 68 8.53 -11.26 1.86
C GLY A 68 8.76 -9.92 2.56
N ALA A 69 8.85 -8.81 1.80
CA ALA A 69 8.92 -7.47 2.36
C ALA A 69 7.59 -7.01 3.01
N LEU A 70 6.47 -7.65 2.66
CA LEU A 70 5.13 -7.29 3.10
C LEU A 70 4.48 -8.41 3.92
N ILE A 71 3.65 -8.03 4.88
CA ILE A 71 2.60 -8.86 5.47
C ILE A 71 1.25 -8.23 5.12
N LEU A 72 0.30 -9.06 4.69
CA LEU A 72 -1.06 -8.64 4.42
C LEU A 72 -1.89 -8.68 5.70
N GLY A 73 -2.44 -7.54 6.10
CA GLY A 73 -3.46 -7.41 7.12
C GLY A 73 -4.83 -7.77 6.57
N THR A 74 -5.64 -8.42 7.39
CA THR A 74 -7.04 -8.71 7.08
C THR A 74 -7.90 -7.59 7.65
N ILE A 75 -8.87 -7.11 6.87
CA ILE A 75 -9.92 -6.23 7.36
C ILE A 75 -11.09 -7.13 7.77
N GLU A 76 -11.49 -7.08 9.04
CA GLU A 76 -12.60 -7.86 9.59
C GLU A 76 -13.93 -7.08 9.51
N ASP A 77 -15.05 -7.79 9.40
CA ASP A 77 -16.39 -7.18 9.36
C ASP A 77 -16.67 -6.25 10.56
N ALA A 78 -16.10 -6.58 11.72
CA ALA A 78 -16.21 -5.78 12.94
C ALA A 78 -15.54 -4.39 12.82
N GLU A 79 -14.64 -4.20 11.87
CA GLU A 79 -13.91 -2.96 11.64
C GLU A 79 -14.65 -2.00 10.69
N LEU A 80 -15.57 -2.51 9.86
CA LEU A 80 -16.32 -1.71 8.88
C LEU A 80 -17.03 -0.46 9.46
N PRO A 81 -17.64 -0.50 10.67
CA PRO A 81 -18.20 0.71 11.27
C PRO A 81 -17.15 1.80 11.56
N HIS A 82 -15.93 1.41 11.94
CA HIS A 82 -14.83 2.34 12.18
C HIS A 82 -14.32 2.94 10.87
N LEU A 83 -14.14 2.13 9.83
CA LEU A 83 -13.75 2.60 8.49
C LEU A 83 -14.76 3.62 7.95
N ARG A 84 -16.06 3.31 8.03
CA ARG A 84 -17.13 4.26 7.66
C ARG A 84 -17.05 5.57 8.44
N THR A 85 -16.74 5.50 9.74
CA THR A 85 -16.62 6.69 10.59
C THR A 85 -15.45 7.56 10.14
N LEU A 86 -14.31 6.98 9.78
CA LEU A 86 -13.15 7.71 9.24
C LEU A 86 -13.50 8.38 7.91
N MET A 87 -14.06 7.62 6.96
CA MET A 87 -14.45 8.16 5.66
C MET A 87 -15.49 9.29 5.79
N SER A 88 -16.45 9.16 6.72
CA SER A 88 -17.42 10.22 6.99
C SER A 88 -16.77 11.44 7.65
N ARG A 89 -15.76 11.26 8.49
CA ARG A 89 -15.05 12.36 9.16
C ARG A 89 -14.21 13.17 8.18
N TYR A 90 -13.59 12.50 7.21
CA TYR A 90 -12.71 13.11 6.21
C TYR A 90 -13.36 13.20 4.83
N TRP A 91 -14.69 13.29 4.78
CA TRP A 91 -15.45 13.32 3.53
C TRP A 91 -15.09 14.51 2.62
N ASP A 92 -14.58 15.61 3.21
CA ASP A 92 -14.12 16.81 2.52
C ASP A 92 -12.67 16.71 2.01
N ARG A 93 -12.05 15.54 2.20
CA ARG A 93 -10.71 15.18 1.71
C ARG A 93 -10.82 14.05 0.72
N SER A 94 -9.75 13.84 -0.06
CA SER A 94 -9.62 12.71 -0.97
C SER A 94 -9.26 11.41 -0.23
N MET A 95 -9.97 11.07 0.84
CA MET A 95 -9.79 9.80 1.54
C MET A 95 -10.58 8.72 0.81
N ASP A 96 -9.91 7.66 0.38
CA ASP A 96 -10.57 6.50 -0.20
C ASP A 96 -10.68 5.32 0.80
N PHE A 97 -11.04 4.14 0.30
CA PHE A 97 -11.15 2.96 1.16
C PHE A 97 -9.79 2.39 1.57
N ALA A 98 -8.75 2.52 0.76
CA ALA A 98 -7.40 2.08 1.11
C ALA A 98 -6.84 2.95 2.25
N ASP A 99 -7.03 4.27 2.17
CA ASP A 99 -6.64 5.23 3.21
C ASP A 99 -7.31 4.98 4.57
N ALA A 100 -8.51 4.40 4.57
CA ALA A 100 -9.26 4.13 5.79
C ALA A 100 -8.72 2.92 6.56
N THR A 101 -7.93 2.05 5.92
CA THR A 101 -7.55 0.70 6.41
C THR A 101 -6.21 0.61 7.11
#